data_AF-A0A7X3ZLM8-F1
#
_entry.id   AF-A0A7X3ZLM8-F1
#
_cell.length_a   1.000
_cell.length_b   1.000
_cell.length_c   1.000
_cell.angle_alpha   90.00
_cell.angle_beta   90.00
_cell.angle_gamma   90.00
#
_symmetry.space_group_name_H-M   'P 1'
#
loop_
_entity.id
_entity.type
_entity.pdbx_description
1 polymer ?
#
loop_
_entity_poly.entity_id
_entity_poly.type
_entity_poly.pdbx_seq_one_letter_code
_entity_poly.pdbx_strand_id
1 'polypeptide(L)'
;MKPRYTILIILLLIACSNRNTPPAVTEDFIYNYYKLANQETALQLTSGLATEKLEAEIIRLQEVRTQNEPAPEMPKIEYKQIGKETANEVENVTHVLFNYQLTIKNRVGTTTHIRNVVITTENIEGKWKVVNFLEY
;
A
#
# COMPACT_ATOMS: atom_id res chain seq x y z
N MET A 1 45.49 -9.60 -16.38
CA MET A 1 44.08 -9.50 -16.82
C MET A 1 43.28 -8.93 -15.67
N LYS A 2 42.60 -7.79 -15.87
CA LYS A 2 42.07 -6.92 -14.80
C LYS A 2 40.73 -7.46 -14.26
N PRO A 3 40.61 -7.77 -12.95
CA PRO A 3 39.37 -8.21 -12.31
C PRO A 3 38.41 -7.05 -11.98
N ARG A 4 38.60 -5.87 -12.59
CA ARG A 4 37.91 -4.63 -12.21
C ARG A 4 36.48 -4.50 -12.77
N TYR A 5 36.17 -5.19 -13.87
CA TYR A 5 34.87 -5.06 -14.53
C TYR A 5 33.80 -5.99 -13.92
N THR A 6 34.20 -7.10 -13.31
CA THR A 6 33.27 -8.08 -12.72
C THR A 6 32.57 -7.53 -11.46
N ILE A 7 33.28 -6.73 -10.65
CA ILE A 7 32.72 -6.10 -9.43
C ILE A 7 31.68 -5.04 -9.78
N LEU A 8 31.88 -4.29 -10.87
CA LEU A 8 30.98 -3.22 -11.30
C LEU A 8 29.61 -3.76 -11.76
N ILE A 9 29.59 -4.93 -12.39
CA ILE A 9 28.36 -5.59 -12.86
C ILE A 9 27.55 -6.16 -11.68
N ILE A 10 28.21 -6.69 -10.65
CA ILE A 10 27.56 -7.19 -9.43
C ILE A 10 26.92 -6.04 -8.64
N LEU A 11 27.59 -4.88 -8.54
CA LEU A 11 27.03 -3.68 -7.89
C LEU A 11 25.81 -3.11 -8.63
N LEU A 12 25.79 -3.20 -9.97
CA LEU A 12 24.66 -2.75 -10.79
C LEU A 12 23.42 -3.65 -10.63
N LEU A 13 23.60 -4.95 -10.39
CA LEU A 13 22.49 -5.89 -10.14
C LEU A 13 21.89 -5.72 -8.73
N ILE A 14 22.68 -5.29 -7.74
CA ILE A 14 22.18 -5.00 -6.38
C ILE A 14 21.43 -3.65 -6.33
N ALA A 15 21.73 -2.73 -7.26
CA ALA A 15 21.02 -1.46 -7.43
C ALA A 15 19.66 -1.60 -8.15
N CYS A 16 19.35 -2.77 -8.73
CA CYS A 16 18.03 -3.07 -9.29
C CYS A 16 17.02 -3.32 -8.18
N SER A 17 16.30 -2.25 -7.83
CA SER A 17 14.94 -2.30 -7.27
C SER A 17 14.81 -2.98 -5.90
N ASN A 18 15.52 -2.48 -4.89
CA ASN A 18 15.05 -2.72 -3.52
C ASN A 18 13.72 -1.94 -3.32
N ARG A 19 12.58 -2.61 -3.55
CA ARG A 19 11.23 -2.04 -3.30
C ARG A 19 10.90 -1.91 -1.81
N ASN A 20 11.81 -2.30 -0.92
CA ASN A 20 11.67 -2.10 0.51
C ASN A 20 11.96 -0.63 0.88
N THR A 21 11.09 0.27 0.44
CA THR A 21 11.14 1.70 0.76
C THR A 21 9.74 2.15 1.19
N PRO A 22 9.62 3.21 2.02
CA PRO A 22 8.32 3.72 2.44
C PRO A 22 7.39 4.06 1.25
N PRO A 23 7.87 4.78 0.20
CA PRO A 23 7.01 5.08 -0.96
C PRO A 23 6.54 3.82 -1.70
N ALA A 24 7.43 2.84 -1.90
CA ALA A 24 7.09 1.64 -2.66
C ALA A 24 6.11 0.73 -1.91
N VAL A 25 6.28 0.51 -0.59
CA VAL A 25 5.32 -0.30 0.19
C VAL A 25 3.95 0.38 0.25
N THR A 26 3.91 1.70 0.33
CA THR A 26 2.65 2.45 0.36
C THR A 26 1.93 2.41 -0.99
N GLU A 27 2.68 2.54 -2.09
CA GLU A 27 2.14 2.40 -3.45
C GLU A 27 1.63 0.99 -3.72
N ASP A 28 2.37 -0.04 -3.28
CA ASP A 28 1.93 -1.43 -3.39
C ASP A 28 0.68 -1.68 -2.54
N PHE A 29 0.58 -1.07 -1.35
CA PHE A 29 -0.61 -1.16 -0.50
C PHE A 29 -1.83 -0.50 -1.15
N ILE A 30 -1.73 0.77 -1.57
CA ILE A 30 -2.88 1.49 -2.15
C ILE A 30 -3.37 0.83 -3.44
N TYR A 31 -2.44 0.31 -4.24
CA TYR A 31 -2.77 -0.41 -5.47
C TYR A 31 -3.53 -1.70 -5.19
N ASN A 32 -3.04 -2.54 -4.26
CA ASN A 32 -3.69 -3.81 -3.95
C ASN A 32 -5.01 -3.61 -3.20
N TYR A 33 -5.01 -2.76 -2.16
CA TYR A 33 -6.17 -2.58 -1.29
C TYR A 33 -7.30 -1.80 -1.96
N TYR A 34 -7.03 -0.62 -2.52
CA TYR A 34 -8.08 0.22 -3.09
C TYR A 34 -8.35 -0.07 -4.56
N LYS A 35 -7.30 -0.21 -5.38
CA LYS A 35 -7.50 -0.33 -6.84
C LYS A 35 -7.89 -1.75 -7.28
N LEU A 36 -7.27 -2.78 -6.70
CA LEU A 36 -7.58 -4.17 -7.01
C LEU A 36 -8.57 -4.83 -6.04
N ALA A 37 -8.90 -4.17 -4.92
CA ALA A 37 -9.70 -4.76 -3.84
C ALA A 37 -9.20 -6.15 -3.41
N ASN A 38 -7.88 -6.33 -3.40
CA ASN A 38 -7.20 -7.55 -3.01
C ASN A 38 -6.62 -7.37 -1.60
N GLN A 39 -7.50 -7.50 -0.59
CA GLN A 39 -7.12 -7.34 0.82
C GLN A 39 -6.07 -8.36 1.26
N GLU A 40 -6.08 -9.59 0.71
CA GLU A 40 -5.10 -10.62 1.07
C GLU A 40 -3.67 -10.24 0.66
N THR A 41 -3.50 -9.64 -0.52
CA THR A 41 -2.19 -9.15 -0.97
C THR A 41 -1.79 -7.90 -0.20
N ALA A 42 -2.73 -7.00 0.08
CA ALA A 42 -2.47 -5.83 0.90
C ALA A 42 -2.05 -6.20 2.34
N LEU A 43 -2.64 -7.23 2.92
CA LEU A 43 -2.33 -7.76 4.27
C LEU A 43 -0.85 -8.16 4.40
N GLN A 44 -0.24 -8.69 3.33
CA GLN A 44 1.19 -9.03 3.35
C GLN A 44 2.11 -7.82 3.50
N LEU A 45 1.60 -6.60 3.27
CA LEU A 45 2.33 -5.35 3.36
C LEU A 45 2.13 -4.65 4.72
N THR A 46 1.25 -5.15 5.58
CA THR A 46 0.89 -4.51 6.85
C THR A 46 1.64 -5.07 8.05
N SER A 47 1.58 -4.32 9.15
CA SER A 47 1.88 -4.73 10.52
C SER A 47 0.99 -3.94 11.49
N GLY A 48 0.95 -4.33 12.76
CA GLY A 48 0.24 -3.62 13.83
C GLY A 48 -1.23 -3.34 13.51
N LEU A 49 -1.68 -2.11 13.77
CA LEU A 49 -3.07 -1.71 13.62
C LEU A 49 -3.62 -1.88 12.19
N ALA A 50 -2.79 -1.70 11.16
CA ALA A 50 -3.21 -1.94 9.79
C ALA A 50 -3.54 -3.41 9.52
N THR A 51 -2.77 -4.34 10.11
CA THR A 51 -3.05 -5.79 10.03
C THR A 51 -4.39 -6.10 10.70
N GLU A 52 -4.60 -5.62 11.93
CA GLU A 52 -5.84 -5.84 12.68
C GLU A 52 -7.08 -5.34 11.90
N LYS A 53 -6.98 -4.14 11.32
CA LYS A 53 -8.05 -3.56 10.48
C LYS A 53 -8.38 -4.43 9.28
N LEU A 54 -7.36 -4.89 8.54
CA LEU A 54 -7.57 -5.71 7.35
C LEU A 54 -8.10 -7.10 7.69
N GLU A 55 -7.60 -7.75 8.74
CA GLU A 55 -8.09 -9.06 9.16
C GLU A 55 -9.56 -8.99 9.58
N ALA A 56 -9.94 -7.97 10.37
CA ALA A 56 -11.34 -7.75 10.75
C ALA A 56 -12.23 -7.48 9.53
N GLU A 57 -11.76 -6.69 8.57
CA GLU A 57 -12.50 -6.44 7.33
C GLU A 57 -12.65 -7.72 6.50
N ILE A 58 -11.58 -8.49 6.31
CA ILE A 58 -11.60 -9.75 5.54
C ILE A 58 -12.63 -10.69 6.16
N ILE A 59 -12.59 -10.89 7.48
CA ILE A 59 -13.55 -11.74 8.20
C ILE A 59 -14.99 -11.25 7.97
N ARG A 60 -15.24 -9.94 8.11
CA ARG A 60 -16.57 -9.36 7.88
C ARG A 60 -17.05 -9.55 6.43
N LEU A 61 -16.13 -9.46 5.46
CA LEU A 61 -16.46 -9.58 4.04
C LEU A 61 -16.62 -11.03 3.59
N GLN A 62 -16.13 -12.02 4.33
CA GLN A 62 -16.31 -13.44 3.99
C GLN A 62 -17.79 -13.83 3.91
N GLU A 63 -18.65 -13.20 4.72
CA GLU A 63 -20.10 -13.48 4.74
C GLU A 63 -20.83 -13.01 3.47
N VAL A 64 -20.29 -12.01 2.77
CA VAL A 64 -20.91 -11.39 1.58
C VAL A 64 -20.16 -11.68 0.28
N ARG A 65 -18.93 -12.21 0.37
CA ARG A 65 -18.14 -12.67 -0.78
C ARG A 65 -18.48 -14.12 -1.10
N THR A 66 -19.63 -14.33 -1.73
CA THR A 66 -20.04 -15.66 -2.22
C THR A 66 -19.10 -16.11 -3.34
N GLN A 67 -18.38 -17.23 -3.15
CA GLN A 67 -17.39 -17.77 -4.10
C GLN A 67 -17.93 -18.11 -5.52
N ASN A 68 -19.25 -18.04 -5.74
CA ASN A 68 -19.91 -18.52 -6.97
C ASN A 68 -20.76 -17.48 -7.70
N GLU A 69 -20.82 -16.23 -7.24
CA GLU A 69 -21.44 -15.15 -8.01
C GLU A 69 -20.34 -14.24 -8.57
N PRO A 70 -20.39 -13.87 -9.86
CA PRO A 70 -19.45 -12.89 -10.38
C PRO A 70 -19.57 -11.63 -9.52
N ALA A 71 -18.47 -11.28 -8.86
CA ALA A 71 -18.44 -10.11 -7.99
C ALA A 71 -19.08 -8.92 -8.71
N PRO A 72 -20.00 -8.19 -8.09
CA PRO A 72 -20.58 -7.00 -8.70
C PRO A 72 -19.42 -6.12 -9.18
N GLU A 73 -19.47 -5.71 -10.45
CA GLU A 73 -18.36 -5.01 -11.10
C GLU A 73 -17.89 -3.84 -10.22
N MET A 74 -16.63 -3.92 -9.78
CA MET A 74 -16.09 -3.00 -8.78
C MET A 74 -16.03 -1.57 -9.33
N PRO A 75 -16.25 -0.54 -8.48
CA PRO A 75 -16.11 0.83 -8.90
C PRO A 75 -14.68 1.09 -9.41
N LYS A 76 -14.55 1.95 -10.42
CA LYS A 76 -13.22 2.30 -10.94
C LYS A 76 -12.57 3.28 -9.95
N ILE A 77 -11.48 2.85 -9.33
CA ILE A 77 -10.71 3.67 -8.40
C ILE A 77 -9.40 4.12 -9.08
N GLU A 78 -9.23 5.43 -9.16
CA GLU A 78 -7.99 6.10 -9.50
C GLU A 78 -7.43 6.73 -8.21
N TYR A 79 -6.11 6.82 -8.08
CA TYR A 79 -5.48 7.43 -6.91
C TYR A 79 -4.31 8.31 -7.30
N LYS A 80 -4.03 9.31 -6.47
CA LYS A 80 -2.90 10.23 -6.62
C LYS A 80 -2.31 10.54 -5.25
N GLN A 81 -0.99 10.42 -5.11
CA GLN A 81 -0.32 10.93 -3.92
C GLN A 81 -0.37 12.47 -3.92
N ILE A 82 -0.89 13.05 -2.84
CA ILE A 82 -1.07 14.50 -2.67
C ILE A 82 -0.14 15.09 -1.61
N GLY A 83 0.50 14.26 -0.79
CA GLY A 83 1.45 14.73 0.21
C GLY A 83 2.32 13.61 0.78
N LYS A 84 3.43 14.01 1.37
CA LYS A 84 4.33 13.15 2.14
C LYS A 84 4.82 13.94 3.34
N GLU A 85 4.66 13.38 4.53
CA GLU A 85 5.21 13.92 5.76
C GLU A 85 6.24 12.93 6.27
N THR A 86 7.50 13.37 6.34
CA THR A 86 8.59 12.52 6.82
C THR A 86 8.87 12.87 8.27
N ALA A 87 8.86 11.86 9.13
CA ALA A 87 9.39 11.86 10.48
C ALA A 87 8.64 12.67 11.53
N ASN A 88 7.78 11.97 12.27
CA ASN A 88 7.82 12.10 13.72
C ASN A 88 8.60 10.88 14.22
N GLU A 89 9.78 11.11 14.81
CA GLU A 89 10.48 10.06 15.54
C GLU A 89 9.84 9.96 16.92
N VAL A 90 9.12 8.88 17.15
CA VAL A 90 8.49 8.58 18.44
C VAL A 90 9.16 7.33 18.95
N GLU A 91 9.75 7.37 20.15
CA GLU A 91 10.40 6.21 20.77
C GLU A 91 11.51 5.54 19.91
N ASN A 92 12.25 6.33 19.12
CA ASN A 92 13.27 5.87 18.14
C ASN A 92 12.72 5.09 16.94
N VAL A 93 11.41 5.23 16.68
CA VAL A 93 10.74 4.65 15.51
C VAL A 93 10.49 5.76 14.48
N THR A 94 10.97 5.54 13.26
CA THR A 94 10.73 6.47 12.16
C THR A 94 9.42 6.15 11.46
N HIS A 95 8.46 7.06 11.57
CA HIS A 95 7.22 7.00 10.79
C HIS A 95 7.31 7.88 9.52
N VAL A 96 6.80 7.36 8.40
CA VAL A 96 6.61 8.14 7.18
C VAL A 96 5.15 8.07 6.77
N LEU A 97 4.52 9.24 6.67
CA LEU A 97 3.12 9.40 6.33
C LEU A 97 2.97 9.82 4.87
N PHE A 98 2.00 9.23 4.20
CA PHE A 98 1.66 9.54 2.82
C PHE A 98 0.18 9.87 2.72
N ASN A 99 -0.11 11.02 2.12
CA ASN A 99 -1.47 11.47 1.85
C ASN A 99 -1.82 11.14 0.40
N TYR A 100 -2.94 10.45 0.19
CA TYR A 100 -3.48 10.11 -1.13
C TYR A 100 -4.89 10.65 -1.30
N GLN A 101 -5.24 10.98 -2.53
CA GLN A 101 -6.59 11.25 -2.96
C GLN A 101 -7.07 10.11 -3.86
N LEU A 102 -8.20 9.51 -3.50
CA LEU A 102 -8.92 8.53 -4.30
C LEU A 102 -10.01 9.23 -5.10
N THR A 103 -10.10 8.89 -6.38
CA THR A 103 -11.21 9.26 -7.26
C THR A 103 -11.98 7.98 -7.58
N ILE A 104 -13.19 7.88 -7.04
CA ILE A 104 -14.06 6.71 -7.16
C ILE A 104 -15.15 7.05 -8.17
N LYS A 105 -15.12 6.38 -9.32
CA LYS A 105 -16.11 6.57 -10.39
C LYS A 105 -17.11 5.42 -10.33
N ASN A 106 -18.38 5.75 -10.12
CA ASN A 106 -19.46 4.77 -10.29
C ASN A 106 -19.61 4.43 -11.79
N ARG A 107 -20.02 3.21 -12.09
CA ARG A 107 -20.14 2.57 -13.40
C ARG A 107 -20.86 3.42 -14.45
N VAL A 108 -21.88 4.19 -14.04
CA VAL A 108 -22.68 5.03 -14.96
C VAL A 108 -21.95 6.34 -15.32
N GLY A 109 -20.79 6.61 -14.72
CA GLY A 109 -20.00 7.83 -14.93
C GLY A 109 -20.64 9.11 -14.38
N THR A 110 -21.85 8.99 -13.82
CA THR A 110 -22.66 10.11 -13.33
C THR A 110 -22.19 10.64 -11.98
N THR A 111 -21.54 9.81 -11.17
CA THR A 111 -21.07 10.22 -9.84
C THR A 111 -19.61 9.91 -9.66
N THR A 112 -18.85 10.96 -9.34
CA THR A 112 -17.46 10.89 -8.90
C THR A 112 -17.41 11.24 -7.42
N HIS A 113 -16.86 10.34 -6.61
CA HIS A 113 -16.59 10.59 -5.21
C HIS A 113 -15.09 10.76 -4.99
N ILE A 114 -14.74 11.72 -4.14
CA ILE A 114 -13.37 11.91 -3.68
C ILE A 114 -13.28 11.46 -2.23
N ARG A 115 -12.21 10.74 -1.90
CA ARG A 115 -11.84 10.35 -0.54
C ARG A 115 -10.36 10.61 -0.34
N ASN A 116 -9.97 11.11 0.82
CA ASN A 116 -8.56 11.22 1.15
C ASN A 116 -8.16 10.06 2.07
N VAL A 117 -6.92 9.63 1.95
CA VAL A 117 -6.36 8.54 2.74
C VAL A 117 -5.01 8.99 3.27
N VAL A 118 -4.78 8.79 4.57
CA VAL A 118 -3.44 8.85 5.17
C VAL A 118 -2.97 7.42 5.37
N ILE A 119 -1.76 7.11 4.90
CA ILE A 119 -1.10 5.82 5.14
C ILE A 119 0.19 6.08 5.92
N THR A 120 0.35 5.41 7.05
CA THR A 120 1.55 5.48 7.89
C THR A 120 2.38 4.24 7.70
N THR A 121 3.68 4.43 7.49
CA THR A 121 4.65 3.35 7.36
C THR A 121 5.71 3.41 8.44
N GLU A 122 6.28 2.25 8.75
CA GLU A 122 7.32 2.05 9.75
C GLU A 122 8.34 1.03 9.26
N ASN A 123 9.60 1.17 9.67
CA ASN A 123 10.62 0.15 9.47
C ASN A 123 10.63 -0.83 10.64
N ILE A 124 10.20 -2.07 10.39
CA ILE A 124 10.18 -3.16 11.37
C ILE A 124 11.23 -4.18 10.94
N GLU A 125 12.28 -4.33 11.74
CA GLU A 125 13.37 -5.29 11.51
C GLU A 125 14.00 -5.17 10.10
N GLY A 126 14.19 -3.93 9.63
CA GLY A 126 14.76 -3.66 8.32
C GLY A 126 13.74 -3.74 7.17
N LYS A 127 12.46 -4.01 7.43
CA LYS A 127 11.38 -4.04 6.42
C LYS A 127 10.38 -2.92 6.63
N TRP A 128 10.12 -2.13 5.59
CA TRP A 128 9.06 -1.14 5.60
C TRP A 128 7.70 -1.82 5.48
N LYS A 129 6.79 -1.43 6.37
CA LYS A 129 5.42 -1.95 6.47
C LYS A 129 4.43 -0.82 6.64
N VAL A 130 3.20 -1.02 6.19
CA VAL A 130 2.08 -0.14 6.53
C VAL A 130 1.60 -0.49 7.93
N VAL A 131 1.64 0.46 8.86
CA VAL A 131 1.26 0.25 10.26
C VAL A 131 -0.10 0.86 10.61
N ASN A 132 -0.57 1.82 9.82
CA ASN A 132 -1.92 2.37 9.93
C ASN A 132 -2.37 2.95 8.59
N PHE A 133 -3.68 3.02 8.40
CA PHE A 133 -4.33 3.78 7.33
C PHE A 133 -5.67 4.35 7.81
N LEU A 134 -6.03 5.53 7.31
CA LEU A 134 -7.25 6.25 7.69
C LEU A 134 -7.86 6.97 6.48
N GLU A 135 -9.15 6.76 6.27
CA GLU A 135 -9.97 7.48 5.28
C GLU A 135 -10.70 8.66 5.95
N TYR A 136 -10.78 9.81 5.26
CA TYR A 136 -11.50 11.01 5.71
C TYR A 136 -12.09 11.83 4.56
#